data_AF-A0A1C6QV02-F1
#
_entry.id   AF-A0A1C6QV02-F1
#
_cell.length_a   1.000
_cell.length_b   1.000
_cell.length_c   1.000
_cell.angle_alpha   90.00
_cell.angle_beta   90.00
_cell.angle_gamma   90.00
#
_symmetry.space_group_name_H-M   'P 1'
#
loop_
_entity.id
_entity.type
_entity.pdbx_description
1 polymer ?
#
loop_
_entity_poly.entity_id
_entity_poly.type
_entity_poly.pdbx_seq_one_letter_code
_entity_poly.pdbx_strand_id
1 'polypeptide(L)' 'MKADQAANRVRRGSVGGRPPAFDKDRYKKRNTVERAINKLKAFRAVATRFDKRGYVRLGTVTATALVIWLRS' A
#
# COMPACT_ATOMS: atom_id res chain seq x y z
N MET A 1 3.63 -13.20 14.37
CA MET A 1 3.88 -12.15 15.39
C MET A 1 5.24 -12.46 15.96
N LYS A 2 6.22 -11.56 15.77
CA LYS A 2 7.58 -11.75 16.27
C LYS A 2 7.55 -11.74 17.81
N ALA A 3 8.34 -12.61 18.44
CA ALA A 3 8.39 -12.76 19.91
C ALA A 3 8.63 -11.43 20.65
N ASP A 4 9.39 -10.51 20.03
CA ASP A 4 9.69 -9.18 20.57
C ASP A 4 8.45 -8.31 20.78
N GLN A 5 7.41 -8.48 19.95
CA GLN A 5 6.18 -7.72 20.09
C GLN A 5 5.34 -8.19 21.29
N ALA A 6 5.45 -9.48 21.65
CA ALA A 6 4.77 -10.02 22.83
C ALA A 6 5.41 -9.49 24.12
N ALA A 7 6.74 -9.53 24.23
CA ALA A 7 7.46 -8.98 25.37
C ALA A 7 7.23 -7.47 25.55
N ASN A 8 7.23 -6.73 24.44
CA ASN A 8 6.97 -5.28 24.49
C ASN A 8 5.53 -4.94 24.89
N ARG A 9 4.56 -5.80 24.53
CA ARG A 9 3.16 -5.67 24.94
C ARG A 9 2.98 -5.95 26.43
N VAL A 10 3.64 -6.97 26.96
CA VAL A 10 3.66 -7.25 28.42
C VAL A 10 4.21 -6.04 29.18
N ARG A 11 5.33 -5.48 28.72
CA ARG A 11 5.96 -4.30 29.33
C ARG A 11 5.08 -3.05 29.30
N ARG A 12 4.23 -2.88 28.28
CA ARG A 12 3.32 -1.73 28.16
C ARG A 12 2.04 -1.86 28.98
N GLY A 13 1.70 -3.05 29.49
CA GLY A 13 0.51 -3.27 30.33
C GLY A 13 -0.78 -2.73 29.70
N SER A 14 -1.66 -2.16 30.52
CA SER A 14 -2.93 -1.54 30.10
C SER A 14 -2.76 -0.34 29.15
N VAL A 15 -1.59 0.32 29.17
CA VAL A 15 -1.22 1.43 28.26
C VAL A 15 -0.92 0.92 26.84
N GLY A 16 -0.69 -0.39 26.69
CA GLY A 16 -0.33 -1.03 25.41
C GLY A 16 -1.45 -1.12 24.37
N GLY A 17 -2.69 -0.82 24.75
CA GLY A 17 -3.87 -0.78 23.86
C GLY A 17 -4.26 -2.13 23.25
N ARG A 18 -5.41 -2.16 22.57
CA ARG A 18 -5.87 -3.33 21.80
C ARG A 18 -4.95 -3.53 20.59
N PRO A 19 -4.47 -4.76 20.31
CA PRO A 19 -3.62 -4.96 19.15
C PRO A 19 -4.45 -4.68 17.91
N PRO A 20 -3.88 -4.07 16.85
CA PRO A 20 -4.56 -3.97 15.58
C PRO A 20 -5.01 -5.37 15.18
N ALA A 21 -6.26 -5.52 14.72
CA ALA A 21 -6.75 -6.77 14.17
C ALA A 21 -5.94 -7.11 12.91
N PHE A 22 -4.83 -7.82 13.11
CA PHE A 22 -3.90 -8.19 12.05
C PHE A 22 -4.39 -9.49 11.42
N ASP A 23 -5.10 -9.36 10.32
CA ASP A 23 -5.47 -10.48 9.47
C ASP A 23 -4.26 -10.86 8.60
N LYS A 24 -3.63 -12.00 8.91
CA LYS A 24 -2.48 -12.54 8.18
C LYS A 24 -2.80 -12.82 6.71
N ASP A 25 -3.99 -13.31 6.41
CA ASP A 25 -4.36 -13.72 5.06
C ASP A 25 -4.67 -12.53 4.18
N ARG A 26 -5.32 -11.50 4.75
CA ARG A 26 -5.42 -10.18 4.10
C ARG A 26 -4.05 -9.54 3.91
N TYR A 27 -3.14 -9.68 4.88
CA TYR A 27 -1.80 -9.10 4.80
C TYR A 27 -0.89 -9.77 3.76
N LYS A 28 -1.04 -11.08 3.50
CA LYS A 28 -0.28 -11.79 2.44
C LYS A 28 -0.46 -11.14 1.07
N LYS A 29 -1.67 -10.68 0.75
CA LYS A 29 -2.00 -10.05 -0.54
C LYS A 29 -1.43 -8.62 -0.68
N ARG A 30 -0.95 -8.03 0.41
CA ARG A 30 -0.43 -6.65 0.45
C ARG A 30 0.77 -6.44 -0.47
N ASN A 31 1.72 -7.39 -0.52
CA ASN A 31 2.92 -7.27 -1.35
C ASN A 31 2.57 -7.11 -2.84
N THR A 32 1.56 -7.82 -3.33
CA THR A 32 1.10 -7.70 -4.72
C THR A 32 0.54 -6.31 -5.01
N VAL A 33 -0.28 -5.78 -4.09
CA VAL A 33 -0.86 -4.44 -4.21
C VAL A 33 0.24 -3.37 -4.15
N GLU A 34 1.17 -3.47 -3.21
CA GLU A 34 2.28 -2.53 -3.07
C GLU A 34 3.19 -2.52 -4.30
N ARG A 35 3.50 -3.70 -4.85
CA ARG A 35 4.28 -3.81 -6.10
C ARG A 35 3.55 -3.16 -7.27
N ALA A 36 2.23 -3.35 -7.40
CA ALA A 36 1.44 -2.71 -8.46
C ALA A 36 1.44 -1.18 -8.31
N ILE A 37 1.25 -0.67 -7.09
CA ILE A 37 1.31 0.78 -6.81
C ILE A 37 2.70 1.34 -7.09
N ASN A 38 3.76 0.62 -6.72
CA ASN A 38 5.13 1.04 -6.98
C ASN A 38 5.42 1.10 -8.49
N LYS A 39 4.91 0.15 -9.28
CA LYS A 39 4.99 0.21 -10.75
C LYS A 39 4.27 1.42 -11.31
N LEU A 40 3.07 1.75 -10.81
CA LEU A 40 2.35 2.97 -11.22
C LEU A 40 3.14 4.23 -10.87
N LYS A 41 3.76 4.28 -9.70
CA LYS A 41 4.59 5.42 -9.25
C LYS A 41 5.93 5.55 -10.00
N ALA A 42 6.36 4.54 -10.75
CA ALA A 42 7.53 4.68 -11.62
C ALA A 42 7.28 5.69 -12.76
N PHE A 43 6.01 5.94 -13.10
CA PHE A 43 5.62 6.91 -14.11
C PHE A 43 5.55 8.30 -13.47
N ARG A 44 6.42 9.21 -13.93
CA ARG A 44 6.55 10.57 -13.37
C ARG A 44 5.22 11.32 -13.36
N ALA A 45 4.39 11.18 -14.39
CA ALA A 45 3.06 11.80 -14.47
C ALA A 45 2.12 11.35 -13.33
N VAL A 46 2.18 10.08 -12.94
CA VAL A 46 1.39 9.54 -11.80
C VAL A 46 2.00 9.98 -10.47
N ALA A 47 3.33 9.97 -10.36
CA ALA A 47 4.04 10.29 -9.12
C ALA A 47 3.90 11.75 -8.69
N THR A 48 3.99 12.69 -9.63
CA THR A 48 3.99 14.12 -9.32
C THR A 48 2.60 14.68 -9.04
N ARG A 49 1.53 14.03 -9.54
CA ARG A 49 0.13 14.35 -9.25
C ARG A 49 -0.20 15.85 -9.43
N PHE A 50 0.35 16.51 -10.45
CA PHE A 50 0.09 17.93 -10.74
C PHE A 50 -1.29 18.19 -11.37
N ASP A 51 -2.04 17.13 -11.68
CA ASP A 51 -3.39 17.24 -12.23
C ASP A 51 -4.34 17.94 -11.24
N LYS A 52 -4.82 19.14 -11.64
CA LYS A 52 -5.81 19.93 -10.88
C LYS A 52 -7.18 19.28 -10.82
N ARG A 53 -7.53 18.45 -11.82
CA ARG A 53 -8.85 17.82 -11.96
C ARG A 53 -8.75 16.31 -11.71
N GLY A 54 -9.67 15.78 -10.91
CA GLY A 54 -9.65 14.37 -10.51
C GLY A 54 -9.76 13.38 -11.68
N TYR A 55 -10.53 13.72 -12.72
CA TYR A 55 -10.67 12.85 -13.89
C TYR A 55 -9.39 12.79 -14.74
N VAL A 56 -8.59 13.87 -14.80
CA VAL A 56 -7.32 13.87 -15.53
C VAL A 56 -6.34 12.92 -14.83
N ARG A 57 -6.25 13.03 -13.50
CA ARG A 57 -5.45 12.10 -12.69
C ARG A 57 -5.90 10.65 -12.90
N LEU A 58 -7.21 10.40 -12.88
CA LEU A 58 -7.74 9.06 -13.09
C LEU A 58 -7.37 8.54 -14.49
N GLY A 59 -7.52 9.37 -15.52
CA GLY A 59 -7.10 9.05 -16.88
C GLY A 59 -5.62 8.68 -16.98
N THR A 60 -4.74 9.47 -16.35
CA THR A 60 -3.29 9.19 -16.29
C THR A 60 -3.00 7.86 -15.61
N VAL A 61 -3.66 7.57 -14.49
CA VAL A 61 -3.51 6.29 -13.78
C VAL A 61 -4.01 5.12 -14.63
N THR A 62 -5.17 5.25 -15.27
CA THR A 62 -5.75 4.21 -16.13
C THR A 62 -4.87 3.93 -17.35
N ALA A 63 -4.40 4.97 -18.04
CA ALA A 63 -3.48 4.83 -19.16
C ALA A 63 -2.19 4.14 -18.74
N THR A 64 -1.63 4.53 -17.59
CA THR A 64 -0.43 3.89 -17.04
C THR A 64 -0.66 2.43 -16.68
N ALA A 65 -1.81 2.11 -16.09
CA ALA A 65 -2.20 0.73 -15.77
C ALA A 65 -2.32 -0.12 -17.04
N LEU A 66 -2.90 0.42 -18.11
CA LEU A 66 -2.97 -0.25 -19.41
C LEU A 66 -1.58 -0.51 -20.00
N VAL A 67 -0.67 0.46 -19.96
CA VAL A 67 0.72 0.29 -20.44
C VAL A 67 1.44 -0.81 -19.65
N ILE A 68 1.28 -0.84 -18.33
CA ILE A 68 1.87 -1.91 -17.50
C ILE A 68 1.28 -3.27 -17.86
N TRP A 69 -0.03 -3.34 -18.10
CA TRP A 69 -0.73 -4.58 -18.46
C TRP A 69 -0.29 -5.11 -19.82
N LEU A 70 -0.19 -4.25 -20.83
CA LEU A 70 0.25 -4.62 -22.19
C LEU A 70 1.73 -5.03 -22.27
N ARG A 71 2.54 -4.63 -21.31
CA ARG A 71 3.97 -4.98 -21.23
C ARG A 71 4.25 -6.17 -20.31
N SER A 72 3.23 -6.71 -19.64
CA SER A 72 3.36 -7.79 -18.66
C SER A 72 3.28 -9.18 -19.27
#